data_AF-A0A8S3UQ14-F1
#
_entry.id   AF-A0A8S3UQ14-F1
#
_cell.length_a   1.000
_cell.length_b   1.000
_cell.length_c   1.000
_cell.angle_alpha   90.00
_cell.angle_beta   90.00
_cell.angle_gamma   90.00
#
_symmetry.space_group_name_H-M   'P 1'
#
loop_
_entity.id
_entity.type
_entity.pdbx_description
1 polymer ?
#
loop_
_entity_poly.entity_id
_entity_poly.type
_entity_poly.pdbx_seq_one_letter_code
_entity_poly.pdbx_strand_id
1 'polypeptide(L)'
;MVLQHRRYLIQQKSLNDFLKPKINWDRIDKEKYENNINFKLSNKNSEIKSVEDITNAFTQLNEIIKQSTQALIPTRKIGRKRPKLQVMNEEIKVALKNKKIAFFKWKINGRPKETDNLYLKNKKQTTHALRKECRLEVAKRRLCERQKLVDARTADRKMFHKIIKNQRGKLSKFIDQLNVDDEIFYNEDIIEGWSTHFHQLAKKIPNQIMTMNILS
;
A
#
# COMPACT_ATOMS: atom_id res chain seq x y z
N MET A 1 28.33 -31.91 37.24
CA MET A 1 29.04 -30.63 36.97
C MET A 1 29.00 -30.19 35.50
N VAL A 2 29.26 -31.05 34.51
CA VAL A 2 29.33 -30.67 33.08
C VAL A 2 28.05 -29.99 32.54
N LEU A 3 26.87 -30.42 32.99
CA LEU A 3 25.58 -29.87 32.54
C LEU A 3 25.31 -28.44 33.05
N GLN A 4 25.82 -28.08 34.24
CA GLN A 4 25.68 -26.72 34.78
C GLN A 4 26.61 -25.75 34.05
N HIS A 5 27.84 -26.17 33.74
CA HIS A 5 28.77 -25.37 32.95
C HIS A 5 28.25 -25.13 31.52
N ARG A 6 27.64 -26.14 30.89
CA ARG A 6 27.05 -26.01 29.55
C ARG A 6 25.84 -25.05 29.54
N ARG A 7 25.00 -25.07 30.59
CA ARG A 7 23.89 -24.12 30.75
C ARG A 7 24.38 -22.68 30.98
N TYR A 8 25.43 -22.51 31.78
CA TYR A 8 26.06 -21.22 32.00
C TYR A 8 26.64 -20.63 30.70
N LEU A 9 27.34 -21.44 29.90
CA LEU A 9 27.87 -21.01 28.60
C LEU A 9 26.75 -20.64 27.60
N ILE A 10 25.62 -21.34 27.62
CA ILE A 10 24.46 -21.02 26.78
C ILE A 10 23.80 -19.69 27.22
N GLN A 11 23.70 -19.43 28.52
CA GLN A 11 23.22 -18.15 29.05
C GLN A 11 24.16 -16.98 28.75
N GLN A 12 25.48 -17.18 28.88
CA GLN A 12 26.50 -16.21 28.49
C GLN A 12 26.41 -15.88 26.99
N LYS A 13 26.21 -16.90 26.15
CA LYS A 13 26.05 -16.73 24.70
C LYS A 13 24.76 -16.00 24.32
N SER A 14 23.64 -16.31 25.00
CA SER A 14 22.36 -15.62 24.75
C SER A 14 22.42 -14.15 25.19
N LEU A 15 23.04 -13.84 26.34
CA LEU A 15 23.26 -12.47 26.80
C LEU A 15 24.11 -11.65 25.82
N ASN A 16 25.15 -12.24 25.23
CA ASN A 16 25.97 -11.59 24.20
C ASN A 16 25.23 -11.41 22.86
N ASP A 17 24.33 -12.33 22.49
CA ASP A 17 23.51 -12.22 21.28
C ASP A 17 22.42 -11.14 21.40
N PHE A 18 21.94 -10.82 22.62
CA PHE A 18 21.01 -9.69 22.84
C PHE A 18 21.65 -8.32 22.66
N LEU A 19 22.99 -8.21 22.68
CA LEU A 19 23.71 -6.94 22.56
C LEU A 19 24.09 -6.57 21.12
N LYS A 20 23.87 -7.46 20.15
CA LYS A 20 24.11 -7.16 18.73
C LYS A 20 22.78 -6.91 18.02
N PRO A 21 22.39 -5.65 17.75
CA PRO A 21 21.22 -5.41 16.91
C PRO A 21 21.45 -6.09 15.56
N LYS A 22 20.64 -7.11 15.23
CA LYS A 22 20.65 -7.72 13.89
C LYS A 22 20.08 -6.70 12.91
N ILE A 23 20.99 -6.06 12.20
CA ILE A 23 20.70 -5.05 11.19
C ILE A 23 20.06 -5.74 9.98
N ASN A 24 18.88 -5.27 9.56
CA ASN A 24 18.24 -5.73 8.34
C ASN A 24 18.62 -4.80 7.18
N TRP A 25 19.68 -5.15 6.47
CA TRP A 25 20.25 -4.34 5.39
C TRP A 25 19.26 -4.02 4.25
N ASP A 26 18.23 -4.86 4.05
CA ASP A 26 17.19 -4.61 3.03
C ASP A 26 16.25 -3.45 3.39
N ARG A 27 16.28 -2.96 4.63
CA ARG A 27 15.30 -1.99 5.17
C ARG A 27 15.92 -0.66 5.60
N ILE A 28 17.20 -0.51 5.35
CA ILE A 28 17.99 0.64 5.74
C ILE A 28 18.03 1.63 4.59
N ASP A 29 18.02 2.90 4.95
CA ASP A 29 18.34 3.98 4.03
C ASP A 29 19.85 3.94 3.70
N LYS A 30 20.18 3.36 2.55
CA LYS A 30 21.56 3.11 2.11
C LYS A 30 22.32 4.41 1.89
N GLU A 31 21.68 5.42 1.33
CA GLU A 31 22.29 6.72 1.05
C GLU A 31 22.66 7.44 2.35
N LYS A 32 21.75 7.41 3.35
CA LYS A 32 22.02 7.96 4.68
C LYS A 32 23.15 7.23 5.40
N TYR A 33 23.27 5.91 5.23
CA TYR A 33 24.36 5.12 5.79
C TYR A 33 25.71 5.50 5.18
N GLU A 34 25.78 5.56 3.84
CA GLU A 34 27.00 5.92 3.11
C GLU A 34 27.45 7.34 3.47
N ASN A 35 26.51 8.29 3.54
CA ASN A 35 26.81 9.67 3.96
C ASN A 35 27.38 9.75 5.38
N ASN A 36 26.83 8.98 6.33
CA ASN A 36 27.33 8.94 7.70
C ASN A 36 28.75 8.34 7.80
N ILE A 37 29.04 7.31 7.01
CA ILE A 37 30.38 6.70 6.97
C ILE A 37 31.37 7.68 6.34
N ASN A 38 31.04 8.26 5.19
CA ASN A 38 31.92 9.18 4.47
C ASN A 38 32.20 10.45 5.29
N PHE A 39 31.21 10.98 5.99
CA PHE A 39 31.38 12.11 6.90
C PHE A 39 32.34 11.79 8.06
N LYS A 40 32.27 10.57 8.62
CA LYS A 40 33.13 10.16 9.74
C LYS A 40 34.54 9.76 9.29
N LEU A 41 34.69 9.23 8.08
CA LEU A 41 35.99 8.90 7.49
C LEU A 41 36.74 10.14 7.01
N SER A 42 36.06 11.09 6.37
CA SER A 42 36.67 12.35 5.88
C SER A 42 37.25 13.22 7.00
N ASN A 43 36.72 13.11 8.22
CA ASN A 43 37.22 13.84 9.39
C ASN A 43 38.48 13.21 10.04
N LYS A 44 39.01 12.10 9.53
CA LYS A 44 40.19 11.44 10.12
C LYS A 44 41.28 11.18 9.09
N ASN A 45 42.26 12.07 9.06
CA ASN A 45 43.55 11.81 8.44
C ASN A 45 44.46 11.12 9.47
N SER A 46 44.60 9.79 9.36
CA SER A 46 45.59 9.03 10.13
C SER A 46 46.69 8.54 9.19
N GLU A 47 47.87 9.15 9.28
CA GLU A 47 49.08 8.58 8.67
C GLU A 47 49.43 7.27 9.39
N ILE A 48 49.54 6.18 8.64
CA ILE A 48 49.89 4.86 9.18
C ILE A 48 51.41 4.73 9.13
N LYS A 49 52.08 4.68 10.28
CA LYS A 49 53.55 4.57 10.36
C LYS A 49 54.00 3.28 11.05
N SER A 50 53.14 2.66 11.87
CA SER A 50 53.43 1.46 12.65
C SER A 50 52.31 0.41 12.55
N VAL A 51 52.62 -0.83 12.98
CA VAL A 51 51.63 -1.92 13.11
C VAL A 51 50.55 -1.58 14.14
N GLU A 52 50.89 -0.79 15.15
CA GLU A 52 49.97 -0.32 16.18
C GLU A 52 48.98 0.73 15.64
N ASP A 53 49.39 1.49 14.62
CA ASP A 53 48.49 2.41 13.92
C ASP A 53 47.46 1.64 13.09
N ILE A 54 47.82 0.47 12.57
CA ILE A 54 46.90 -0.40 11.81
C ILE A 54 45.82 -0.96 12.74
N THR A 55 46.20 -1.45 13.93
CA THR A 55 45.23 -1.98 14.90
C THR A 55 44.31 -0.87 15.40
N ASN A 56 44.85 0.32 15.66
CA ASN A 56 44.07 1.50 16.03
C ASN A 56 43.15 1.99 14.91
N ALA A 57 43.58 1.97 13.66
CA ALA A 57 42.71 2.30 12.52
C ALA A 57 41.58 1.27 12.38
N PHE A 58 41.86 -0.01 12.58
CA PHE A 58 40.86 -1.08 12.49
C PHE A 58 39.81 -1.00 13.60
N THR A 59 40.20 -0.71 14.84
CA THR A 59 39.24 -0.52 15.95
C THR A 59 38.37 0.69 15.71
N GLN A 60 38.94 1.80 15.26
CA GLN A 60 38.20 3.02 14.92
C GLN A 60 37.21 2.80 13.78
N LEU A 61 37.60 2.06 12.74
CA LEU A 61 36.72 1.74 11.61
C LEU A 61 35.52 0.90 12.06
N ASN A 62 35.74 -0.06 12.95
CA ASN A 62 34.66 -0.85 13.56
C ASN A 62 33.71 0.01 14.40
N GLU A 63 34.23 1.00 15.14
CA GLU A 63 33.38 1.94 15.88
C GLU A 63 32.57 2.83 14.96
N ILE A 64 33.15 3.33 13.87
CA ILE A 64 32.43 4.14 12.87
C ILE A 64 31.28 3.34 12.26
N ILE A 65 31.52 2.08 11.89
CA ILE A 65 30.47 1.19 11.36
C ILE A 65 29.39 0.98 12.44
N LYS A 66 29.77 0.69 13.68
CA LYS A 66 28.82 0.46 14.77
C LYS A 66 27.95 1.69 15.07
N GLN A 67 28.54 2.88 15.12
CA GLN A 67 27.79 4.11 15.36
C GLN A 67 26.90 4.47 14.17
N SER A 68 27.41 4.31 12.93
CA SER A 68 26.65 4.62 11.71
C SER A 68 25.47 3.69 11.53
N THR A 69 25.60 2.42 11.96
CA THR A 69 24.50 1.46 11.96
C THR A 69 23.46 1.73 13.05
N GLN A 70 23.87 2.17 14.24
CA GLN A 70 22.96 2.58 15.32
C GLN A 70 22.18 3.87 15.00
N ALA A 71 22.77 4.80 14.24
CA ALA A 71 22.13 6.05 13.85
C ALA A 71 21.02 5.89 12.79
N LEU A 72 20.83 4.68 12.24
CA LEU A 72 19.83 4.41 11.22
C LEU A 72 18.46 4.13 11.84
N ILE A 73 17.48 4.95 11.48
CA ILE A 73 16.08 4.73 11.83
C ILE A 73 15.51 3.72 10.83
N PRO A 74 14.98 2.56 11.27
CA PRO A 74 14.33 1.62 10.37
C PRO A 74 13.15 2.29 9.67
N THR A 75 13.10 2.18 8.33
CA THR A 75 11.96 2.72 7.58
C THR A 75 10.67 2.02 8.02
N ARG A 76 9.67 2.79 8.46
CA ARG A 76 8.39 2.23 8.90
C ARG A 76 7.72 1.56 7.70
N LYS A 77 7.43 0.27 7.83
CA LYS A 77 6.66 -0.48 6.82
C LYS A 77 5.27 0.13 6.70
N ILE A 78 4.99 0.85 5.61
CA ILE A 78 3.63 1.23 5.24
C ILE A 78 2.91 -0.06 4.80
N GLY A 79 2.36 -0.77 5.76
CA GLY A 79 1.53 -1.94 5.50
C GLY A 79 0.26 -1.50 4.79
N ARG A 80 0.24 -1.56 3.45
CA ARG A 80 -1.01 -1.46 2.70
C ARG A 80 -1.89 -2.62 3.18
N LYS A 81 -2.92 -2.32 3.99
CA LYS A 81 -3.93 -3.30 4.38
C LYS A 81 -4.53 -3.82 3.08
N ARG A 82 -4.16 -5.05 2.69
CA ARG A 82 -4.78 -5.70 1.54
C ARG A 82 -6.27 -5.79 1.86
N PRO A 83 -7.17 -5.34 0.97
CA PRO A 83 -8.59 -5.51 1.21
C PRO A 83 -8.82 -7.00 1.46
N LYS A 84 -9.32 -7.34 2.65
CA LYS A 84 -9.82 -8.69 2.91
C LYS A 84 -10.90 -8.91 1.86
N LEU A 85 -10.85 -10.02 1.13
CA LEU A 85 -11.94 -10.44 0.25
C LEU A 85 -13.16 -10.66 1.16
N GLN A 86 -13.97 -9.61 1.33
CA GLN A 86 -15.15 -9.63 2.21
C GLN A 86 -16.32 -10.37 1.57
N VAL A 87 -16.20 -10.76 0.30
CA VAL A 87 -17.29 -11.43 -0.43
C VAL A 87 -16.76 -12.73 -1.03
N MET A 88 -17.19 -13.85 -0.45
CA MET A 88 -16.92 -15.22 -0.92
C MET A 88 -18.19 -15.83 -1.48
N ASN A 89 -18.56 -15.41 -2.69
CA ASN A 89 -19.54 -16.13 -3.50
C ASN A 89 -18.88 -17.42 -4.07
N GLU A 90 -19.66 -18.48 -4.33
CA GLU A 90 -19.16 -19.75 -4.86
C GLU A 90 -18.38 -19.57 -6.18
N GLU A 91 -18.83 -18.67 -7.05
CA GLU A 91 -18.15 -18.31 -8.30
C GLU A 91 -16.71 -17.81 -8.03
N ILE A 92 -16.55 -16.96 -7.02
CA ILE A 92 -15.24 -16.44 -6.58
C ILE A 92 -14.40 -17.56 -5.94
N LYS A 93 -15.01 -18.46 -5.16
CA LYS A 93 -14.31 -19.61 -4.55
C LYS A 93 -13.73 -20.54 -5.62
N VAL A 94 -14.53 -20.88 -6.63
CA VAL A 94 -14.11 -21.68 -7.79
C VAL A 94 -13.00 -20.97 -8.56
N ALA A 95 -13.17 -19.69 -8.88
CA ALA A 95 -12.15 -18.90 -9.58
C ALA A 95 -10.84 -18.81 -8.79
N LEU A 96 -10.92 -18.71 -7.47
CA LEU A 96 -9.76 -18.69 -6.57
C LEU A 96 -9.03 -20.04 -6.54
N LYS A 97 -9.77 -21.16 -6.50
CA LYS A 97 -9.21 -22.51 -6.60
C LYS A 97 -8.49 -22.70 -7.94
N ASN A 98 -9.13 -22.33 -9.04
CA ASN A 98 -8.56 -22.43 -10.39
C ASN A 98 -7.28 -21.60 -10.54
N LYS A 99 -7.27 -20.36 -10.02
CA LYS A 99 -6.07 -19.52 -9.99
C LYS A 99 -4.93 -20.15 -9.18
N LYS A 100 -5.22 -20.77 -8.03
CA LYS A 100 -4.20 -21.45 -7.22
C LYS A 100 -3.60 -22.63 -7.97
N ILE A 101 -4.43 -23.44 -8.63
CA ILE A 101 -3.97 -24.58 -9.44
C ILE A 101 -3.10 -24.11 -10.61
N ALA A 102 -3.55 -23.10 -11.37
CA ALA A 102 -2.78 -22.56 -12.49
C ALA A 102 -1.44 -21.93 -12.03
N PHE A 103 -1.44 -21.22 -10.90
CA PHE A 103 -0.21 -20.70 -10.31
C PHE A 103 0.77 -21.81 -9.90
N PHE A 104 0.26 -22.88 -9.30
CA PHE A 104 1.06 -24.03 -8.90
C PHE A 104 1.69 -24.72 -10.11
N LYS A 105 0.91 -24.98 -11.16
CA LYS A 105 1.42 -25.53 -12.44
C LYS A 105 2.49 -24.62 -13.05
N TRP A 106 2.27 -23.31 -13.09
CA TRP A 106 3.30 -22.35 -13.57
C TRP A 106 4.57 -22.37 -12.70
N LYS A 107 4.44 -22.54 -11.38
CA LYS A 107 5.58 -22.60 -10.46
C LYS A 107 6.41 -23.86 -10.65
N ILE A 108 5.78 -25.03 -10.80
CA ILE A 108 6.46 -26.31 -10.98
C ILE A 108 7.24 -26.36 -12.30
N ASN A 109 6.65 -25.81 -13.37
CA ASN A 109 7.27 -25.82 -14.69
C ASN A 109 8.36 -24.72 -14.87
N GLY A 110 9.05 -24.32 -13.80
CA GLY A 110 10.18 -23.38 -13.90
C GLY A 110 9.82 -21.90 -14.08
N ARG A 111 8.54 -21.51 -13.93
CA ARG A 111 8.06 -20.12 -14.08
C ARG A 111 8.40 -19.53 -15.45
N PRO A 112 7.93 -20.13 -16.55
CA PRO A 112 8.22 -19.67 -17.89
C PRO A 112 7.78 -18.21 -18.07
N LYS A 113 8.61 -17.43 -18.76
CA LYS A 113 8.40 -16.00 -19.04
C LYS A 113 7.94 -15.74 -20.48
N GLU A 114 8.13 -16.70 -21.38
CA GLU A 114 7.70 -16.63 -22.77
C GLU A 114 6.20 -16.37 -22.86
N THR A 115 5.81 -15.42 -23.71
CA THR A 115 4.41 -15.00 -23.90
C THR A 115 3.53 -16.11 -24.42
N ASP A 116 4.09 -17.02 -25.21
CA ASP A 116 3.34 -18.11 -25.83
C ASP A 116 3.23 -19.37 -24.98
N ASN A 117 3.94 -19.42 -23.86
CA ASN A 117 3.93 -20.57 -22.98
C ASN A 117 2.53 -20.80 -22.36
N LEU A 118 2.04 -22.03 -22.51
CA LEU A 118 0.72 -22.47 -22.05
C LEU A 118 0.49 -22.18 -20.55
N TYR A 119 1.48 -22.43 -19.69
CA TYR A 119 1.34 -22.23 -18.25
C TYR A 119 1.25 -20.76 -17.87
N LEU A 120 1.97 -19.89 -18.58
CA LEU A 120 1.88 -18.44 -18.37
C LEU A 120 0.52 -17.91 -18.86
N LYS A 121 0.06 -18.33 -20.05
CA LYS A 121 -1.26 -17.98 -20.59
C LYS A 121 -2.38 -18.38 -19.63
N ASN A 122 -2.38 -19.63 -19.16
CA ASN A 122 -3.39 -20.14 -18.24
C ASN A 122 -3.39 -19.40 -16.88
N LYS A 123 -2.20 -19.11 -16.32
CA LYS A 123 -2.07 -18.28 -15.10
C LYS A 123 -2.66 -16.88 -15.29
N LYS A 124 -2.40 -16.23 -16.43
CA LYS A 124 -2.95 -14.90 -16.75
C LYS A 124 -4.47 -14.96 -16.87
N GLN A 125 -4.99 -15.95 -17.61
CA GLN A 125 -6.42 -16.14 -17.84
C GLN A 125 -7.19 -16.37 -16.53
N THR A 126 -6.74 -17.29 -15.68
CA THR A 126 -7.38 -17.56 -14.37
C THR A 126 -7.30 -16.37 -13.42
N THR A 127 -6.23 -15.57 -13.50
CA THR A 127 -6.12 -14.31 -12.75
C THR A 127 -7.13 -13.27 -13.24
N HIS A 128 -7.31 -13.16 -14.56
CA HIS A 128 -8.30 -12.28 -15.16
C HIS A 128 -9.73 -12.70 -14.79
N ALA A 129 -10.04 -14.00 -14.89
CA ALA A 129 -11.34 -14.56 -14.50
C ALA A 129 -11.68 -14.23 -13.04
N LEU A 130 -10.76 -14.45 -12.09
CA LEU A 130 -10.99 -14.06 -10.69
C LEU A 130 -11.28 -12.56 -10.53
N ARG A 131 -10.56 -11.69 -11.25
CA ARG A 131 -10.82 -10.24 -11.20
C ARG A 131 -12.20 -9.89 -11.76
N LYS A 132 -12.64 -10.57 -12.82
CA LYS A 132 -13.97 -10.40 -13.40
C LYS A 132 -15.05 -10.76 -12.38
N GLU A 133 -14.97 -11.94 -11.75
CA GLU A 133 -15.95 -12.36 -10.73
C GLU A 133 -16.01 -11.40 -9.55
N CYS A 134 -14.84 -10.96 -9.03
CA CYS A 134 -14.83 -9.95 -7.97
C CYS A 134 -15.50 -8.63 -8.39
N ARG A 135 -15.32 -8.18 -9.64
CA ARG A 135 -15.96 -6.96 -10.14
C ARG A 135 -17.47 -7.13 -10.27
N LEU A 136 -17.92 -8.27 -10.79
CA LEU A 136 -19.35 -8.59 -10.91
C LEU A 136 -20.03 -8.59 -9.55
N GLU A 137 -19.42 -9.22 -8.55
CA GLU A 137 -19.96 -9.28 -7.20
C GLU A 137 -20.04 -7.89 -6.54
N VAL A 138 -19.02 -7.05 -6.73
CA VAL A 138 -19.05 -5.64 -6.28
C VAL A 138 -20.18 -4.87 -6.98
N ALA A 139 -20.39 -5.09 -8.28
CA ALA A 139 -21.48 -4.46 -9.02
C ALA A 139 -22.86 -4.92 -8.52
N LYS A 140 -23.05 -6.23 -8.30
CA LYS A 140 -24.28 -6.81 -7.70
C LYS A 140 -24.57 -6.17 -6.34
N ARG A 141 -23.55 -6.07 -5.48
CA ARG A 141 -23.68 -5.42 -4.17
C ARG A 141 -24.09 -3.95 -4.29
N ARG A 142 -23.47 -3.18 -5.19
CA ARG A 142 -23.83 -1.78 -5.44
C ARG A 142 -25.27 -1.63 -5.93
N LEU A 143 -25.73 -2.53 -6.80
CA LEU A 143 -27.12 -2.54 -7.26
C LEU A 143 -28.09 -2.82 -6.11
N CYS A 144 -27.80 -3.82 -5.27
CA CYS A 144 -28.60 -4.12 -4.08
C CYS A 144 -28.63 -2.94 -3.08
N GLU A 145 -27.49 -2.29 -2.84
CA GLU A 145 -27.41 -1.09 -2.00
C GLU A 145 -28.21 0.08 -2.60
N ARG A 146 -28.20 0.26 -3.93
CA ARG A 146 -29.03 1.24 -4.63
C ARG A 146 -30.52 0.94 -4.46
N GLN A 147 -30.93 -0.31 -4.61
CA GLN A 147 -32.33 -0.70 -4.43
C GLN A 147 -32.79 -0.40 -3.00
N LYS A 148 -31.99 -0.79 -1.99
CA LYS A 148 -32.25 -0.46 -0.58
C LYS A 148 -32.38 1.03 -0.32
N LEU A 149 -31.62 1.89 -1.02
CA LEU A 149 -31.79 3.34 -0.93
C LEU A 149 -33.11 3.82 -1.51
N VAL A 150 -33.52 3.27 -2.66
CA VAL A 150 -34.80 3.61 -3.30
C VAL A 150 -35.97 3.19 -2.40
N ASP A 151 -35.91 2.00 -1.82
CA ASP A 151 -36.94 1.48 -0.92
C ASP A 151 -36.97 2.24 0.42
N ALA A 152 -35.80 2.57 0.99
CA ALA A 152 -35.73 3.33 2.24
C ALA A 152 -36.17 4.80 2.06
N ARG A 153 -35.97 5.39 0.87
CA ARG A 153 -36.42 6.76 0.55
C ARG A 153 -37.93 6.91 0.74
N THR A 154 -38.71 5.88 0.43
CA THR A 154 -40.17 5.94 0.45
C THR A 154 -40.76 5.53 1.81
N ALA A 155 -40.07 4.67 2.58
CA ALA A 155 -40.63 4.07 3.79
C ALA A 155 -39.94 4.46 5.12
N ASP A 156 -38.62 4.72 5.15
CA ASP A 156 -37.88 4.95 6.41
C ASP A 156 -36.74 5.97 6.26
N ARG A 157 -37.01 7.21 6.70
CA ARG A 157 -36.05 8.32 6.68
C ARG A 157 -34.77 8.04 7.49
N LYS A 158 -34.85 7.31 8.61
CA LYS A 158 -33.67 7.02 9.46
C LYS A 158 -32.73 6.05 8.76
N MET A 159 -33.28 5.00 8.16
CA MET A 159 -32.49 4.04 7.38
C MET A 159 -31.90 4.68 6.13
N PHE A 160 -32.64 5.57 5.45
CA PHE A 160 -32.15 6.35 4.33
C PHE A 160 -30.91 7.20 4.70
N HIS A 161 -30.99 8.02 5.76
CA HIS A 161 -29.85 8.81 6.22
C HIS A 161 -28.66 7.95 6.67
N LYS A 162 -28.92 6.79 7.30
CA LYS A 162 -27.86 5.84 7.70
C LYS A 162 -27.12 5.28 6.49
N ILE A 163 -27.83 4.91 5.42
CA ILE A 163 -27.20 4.40 4.19
C ILE A 163 -26.37 5.50 3.52
N ILE A 164 -26.88 6.73 3.42
CA ILE A 164 -26.13 7.88 2.89
C ILE A 164 -24.84 8.11 3.71
N LYS A 165 -24.95 8.12 5.04
CA LYS A 165 -23.78 8.31 5.94
C LYS A 165 -22.73 7.24 5.74
N ASN A 166 -23.14 5.99 5.54
CA ASN A 166 -22.22 4.87 5.27
C ASN A 166 -21.56 4.96 3.89
N GLN A 167 -22.25 5.52 2.89
CA GLN A 167 -21.71 5.70 1.54
C GLN A 167 -20.73 6.88 1.42
N ARG A 168 -20.90 7.93 2.24
CA ARG A 168 -20.04 9.13 2.21
C ARG A 168 -18.57 8.86 2.55
N GLY A 169 -18.22 7.67 3.03
CA GLY A 169 -16.85 7.33 3.44
C GLY A 169 -16.32 8.25 4.54
N LYS A 170 -15.11 8.00 5.04
CA LYS A 170 -14.37 9.07 5.73
C LYS A 170 -13.89 10.01 4.63
N LEU A 171 -14.34 11.27 4.64
CA LEU A 171 -13.79 12.36 3.85
C LEU A 171 -12.27 12.37 4.10
N SER A 172 -11.49 11.77 3.20
CA SER A 172 -10.04 11.59 3.39
C SER A 172 -9.23 12.67 2.70
N LYS A 173 -9.90 13.62 2.05
CA LYS A 173 -9.29 14.76 1.38
C LYS A 173 -10.16 15.98 1.65
N PHE A 174 -9.57 16.97 2.32
CA PHE A 174 -10.04 18.33 2.18
C PHE A 174 -9.83 18.70 0.72
N ILE A 175 -10.88 19.22 0.09
CA ILE A 175 -10.77 19.84 -1.21
C ILE A 175 -10.28 21.25 -0.89
N ASP A 176 -9.16 21.68 -1.47
CA ASP A 176 -8.60 23.03 -1.23
C ASP A 176 -9.14 24.03 -2.26
N GLN A 177 -9.59 23.53 -3.42
CA GLN A 177 -10.14 24.30 -4.53
C GLN A 177 -11.23 23.50 -5.26
N LEU A 178 -12.37 24.13 -5.52
CA LEU A 178 -13.48 23.61 -6.30
C LEU A 178 -13.77 24.57 -7.47
N ASN A 179 -13.71 24.08 -8.70
CA ASN A 179 -14.11 24.86 -9.88
C ASN A 179 -15.54 24.47 -10.29
N VAL A 180 -16.44 25.44 -10.39
CA VAL A 180 -17.84 25.27 -10.80
C VAL A 180 -18.09 26.23 -11.96
N ASP A 181 -18.22 25.69 -13.16
CA ASP A 181 -18.27 26.45 -14.41
C ASP A 181 -17.05 27.41 -14.57
N ASP A 182 -17.27 28.72 -14.45
CA ASP A 182 -16.24 29.78 -14.55
C ASP A 182 -15.83 30.35 -13.17
N GLU A 183 -16.39 29.84 -12.07
CA GLU A 183 -16.13 30.32 -10.72
C GLU A 183 -15.29 29.33 -9.90
N ILE A 184 -14.26 29.85 -9.24
CA ILE A 184 -13.35 29.06 -8.42
C ILE A 184 -13.61 29.38 -6.95
N PHE A 185 -13.94 28.34 -6.18
CA PHE A 185 -14.17 28.39 -4.74
C PHE A 185 -12.99 27.76 -4.00
N TYR A 186 -12.54 28.38 -2.91
CA TYR A 186 -11.39 27.93 -2.12
C TYR A 186 -11.78 27.66 -0.67
N ASN A 187 -11.11 26.68 -0.04
CA ASN A 187 -11.21 26.37 1.38
C ASN A 187 -12.63 26.41 1.99
N GLU A 188 -12.99 27.54 2.64
CA GLU A 188 -14.26 27.74 3.35
C GLU A 188 -15.45 27.90 2.39
N ASP A 189 -15.22 28.47 1.21
CA ASP A 189 -16.24 28.77 0.20
C ASP A 189 -16.60 27.56 -0.66
N ILE A 190 -15.90 26.43 -0.47
CA ILE A 190 -16.14 25.19 -1.22
C ILE A 190 -17.54 24.63 -0.95
N ILE A 191 -18.06 24.84 0.26
CA ILE A 191 -19.43 24.42 0.61
C ILE A 191 -20.45 25.23 -0.20
N GLU A 192 -20.20 26.53 -0.39
CA GLU A 192 -21.03 27.40 -1.23
C GLU A 192 -20.93 27.00 -2.70
N GLY A 193 -19.72 26.75 -3.22
CA GLY A 193 -19.54 26.25 -4.57
C GLY A 193 -20.28 24.93 -4.83
N TRP A 194 -20.25 23.99 -3.89
CA TRP A 194 -21.06 22.77 -3.97
C TRP A 194 -22.57 23.06 -3.97
N SER A 195 -23.02 23.98 -3.12
CA SER A 195 -24.42 24.40 -3.07
C SER A 195 -24.89 24.95 -4.41
N THR A 196 -24.10 25.87 -5.01
CA THR A 196 -24.36 26.47 -6.31
C THR A 196 -24.42 25.41 -7.42
N HIS A 197 -23.44 24.51 -7.46
CA HIS A 197 -23.39 23.41 -8.43
C HIS A 197 -24.63 22.50 -8.36
N PHE A 198 -25.01 22.05 -7.16
CA PHE A 198 -26.17 21.17 -7.01
C PHE A 198 -27.50 21.89 -7.25
N HIS A 199 -27.59 23.17 -6.91
CA HIS A 199 -28.77 23.99 -7.20
C HIS A 199 -28.96 24.18 -8.71
N GLN A 200 -27.89 24.41 -9.46
CA GLN A 200 -27.92 24.47 -10.93
C GLN A 200 -28.34 23.13 -11.55
N LEU A 201 -27.80 22.01 -11.05
CA LEU A 201 -28.19 20.67 -11.49
C LEU A 201 -29.67 20.37 -11.21
N ALA A 202 -30.19 20.84 -10.07
CA ALA A 202 -31.61 20.70 -9.73
C ALA A 202 -32.53 21.61 -10.57
N LYS A 203 -32.03 22.78 -11.01
CA LYS A 203 -32.76 23.72 -11.88
C LYS A 203 -32.76 23.34 -13.35
N LYS A 204 -31.80 22.53 -13.83
CA LYS A 204 -31.80 22.01 -15.22
C LYS A 204 -32.88 20.92 -15.40
N ILE A 205 -34.14 21.36 -15.53
CA ILE A 205 -35.25 20.62 -16.14
C ILE A 205 -35.05 20.66 -17.67
N PRO A 206 -35.34 19.57 -18.43
CA PRO A 206 -34.75 19.33 -19.74
C PRO A 206 -35.39 20.21 -20.83
N ASN A 207 -34.74 21.31 -21.19
CA ASN A 207 -35.08 22.09 -22.38
C ASN A 207 -33.82 22.56 -23.12
N GLN A 208 -32.88 21.63 -23.32
CA GLN A 208 -31.91 21.74 -24.41
C GLN A 208 -31.95 20.43 -25.19
N ILE A 209 -33.00 20.29 -25.99
CA ILE A 209 -32.87 19.57 -27.26
C ILE A 209 -31.77 20.33 -27.99
N MET A 210 -30.57 19.73 -28.04
CA MET A 210 -29.55 20.12 -29.00
C MET A 210 -30.20 20.02 -30.38
N THR A 211 -30.63 21.16 -30.93
CA THR A 211 -30.79 21.31 -32.38
C THR A 211 -29.38 21.21 -32.95
N MET A 212 -29.02 19.99 -33.34
CA MET A 212 -27.92 19.74 -34.26
C MET A 212 -28.30 20.41 -35.59
N ASN A 213 -27.85 21.66 -35.79
CA ASN A 213 -27.77 22.23 -37.12
C ASN A 213 -26.65 21.47 -37.86
N ILE A 214 -27.04 20.42 -38.56
CA ILE A 214 -26.22 19.84 -39.62
C ILE A 214 -26.41 20.78 -40.82
N LEU A 215 -25.46 21.68 -41.02
CA LEU A 215 -25.33 22.40 -42.28
C LEU A 215 -24.68 21.46 -43.29
N SER A 216 -25.44 21.17 -44.34
CA SER A 216 -25.02 20.62 -45.63
C SER A 216 -24.03 21.54 -46.35
#